data_AF-A0A1H3SSC6-F1
#
_entry.id   AF-A0A1H3SSC6-F1
#
_cell.length_a   1.000
_cell.length_b   1.000
_cell.length_c   1.000
_cell.angle_alpha   90.00
_cell.angle_beta   90.00
_cell.angle_gamma   90.00
#
_symmetry.space_group_name_H-M   'P 1'
#
loop_
_entity.id
_entity.type
_entity.pdbx_description
1 polymer ?
#
loop_
_entity_poly.entity_id
_entity_poly.type
_entity_poly.pdbx_seq_one_letter_code
_entity_poly.pdbx_strand_id
1 'polypeptide(L)'
;MGGEGDRGRRWLNMFVPARNFAVYQGIRYSVLSGDADSLEVGDVETEEPLGTVLIQDLAEWYTLVPTVTFLGHEFQLWRDDGRTCSLTFIGGDGKWAARTWAEADKFPDVVFSRLDMFTFNADVPREMVEERREERRDSLGLWWRQRQDDERRGQYPRSGVLVEFDGITFHDATPAADDKVFLVHPGAESPGDPRFSRSEGCWEAEIPLAECTAACSVKSLATYSGYECQVTSIVEGMATLYYLGHNGGEAEAAGFDQIDRGTWAKLVPAWELRRYREEWQDLLLDVWRRREFARPEETGDQ
;
A
#
# COMPACT_ATOMS: atom_id res chain seq x y z
N MET A 1 21.44 -27.55 -49.85
CA MET A 1 21.85 -26.72 -48.70
C MET A 1 21.27 -25.34 -48.91
N GLY A 2 20.13 -25.05 -48.28
CA GLY A 2 19.42 -23.79 -48.48
C GLY A 2 18.23 -23.67 -47.54
N GLY A 3 18.39 -22.79 -46.54
CA GLY A 3 17.34 -21.92 -46.03
C GLY A 3 16.19 -22.55 -45.25
N GLU A 4 16.46 -23.16 -44.10
CA GLU A 4 15.46 -23.34 -43.05
C GLU A 4 15.37 -22.04 -42.23
N GLY A 5 14.69 -21.04 -42.81
CA GLY A 5 14.51 -19.72 -42.24
C GLY A 5 13.32 -19.67 -41.28
N ASP A 6 13.64 -19.68 -39.99
CA ASP A 6 13.05 -18.85 -38.94
C ASP A 6 11.56 -18.49 -39.08
N ARG A 7 10.67 -19.47 -38.87
CA ARG A 7 9.23 -19.27 -38.68
C ARG A 7 8.78 -19.55 -37.24
N GLY A 8 9.69 -19.36 -36.28
CA GLY A 8 9.48 -19.74 -34.89
C GLY A 8 9.58 -18.57 -33.92
N ARG A 9 8.80 -17.49 -34.11
CA ARG A 9 8.53 -16.46 -33.09
C ARG A 9 7.56 -15.38 -33.60
N ARG A 10 6.25 -15.61 -33.49
CA ARG A 10 5.23 -14.53 -33.56
C ARG A 10 3.88 -14.97 -32.96
N TRP A 11 3.94 -15.52 -31.76
CA TRP A 11 2.79 -15.63 -30.85
C TRP A 11 3.23 -15.09 -29.50
N LEU A 12 3.64 -13.83 -29.47
CA LEU A 12 3.91 -13.09 -28.24
C LEU A 12 2.60 -12.41 -27.85
N ASN A 13 1.96 -12.96 -26.82
CA ASN A 13 1.06 -12.31 -25.87
C ASN A 13 0.51 -10.94 -26.31
N MET A 14 -0.65 -10.92 -26.98
CA MET A 14 -1.44 -9.71 -27.24
C MET A 14 -2.18 -9.24 -25.97
N PHE A 15 -1.46 -9.14 -24.84
CA PHE A 15 -1.93 -8.30 -23.75
C PHE A 15 -1.98 -6.88 -24.29
N VAL A 16 -3.04 -6.14 -23.97
CA VAL A 16 -3.10 -4.70 -24.17
C VAL A 16 -2.80 -4.11 -22.79
N PRO A 17 -1.53 -4.08 -22.35
CA PRO A 17 -1.22 -3.61 -21.01
C PRO A 17 -1.66 -2.16 -20.88
N ALA A 18 -2.17 -1.82 -19.71
CA ALA A 18 -2.19 -0.45 -19.26
C ALA A 18 -0.78 0.14 -19.44
N ARG A 19 -0.68 1.27 -20.15
CA ARG A 19 0.60 1.92 -20.43
C ARG A 19 0.84 3.00 -19.38
N ASN A 20 1.91 2.87 -18.63
CA ASN A 20 2.28 3.82 -17.58
C ASN A 20 3.27 4.84 -18.14
N PHE A 21 3.02 6.11 -17.87
CA PHE A 21 3.86 7.22 -18.32
C PHE A 21 4.20 8.14 -17.18
N ALA A 22 5.41 8.67 -17.20
CA ALA A 22 5.86 9.72 -16.32
C ALA A 22 6.32 10.93 -17.15
N VAL A 23 6.13 12.14 -16.62
CA VAL A 23 6.64 13.38 -17.23
C VAL A 23 7.65 13.99 -16.27
N TYR A 24 8.91 14.05 -16.71
CA TYR A 24 10.02 14.61 -15.96
C TYR A 24 10.70 15.70 -16.78
N GLN A 25 10.86 16.90 -16.20
CA GLN A 25 11.41 18.07 -16.89
C GLN A 25 10.72 18.41 -18.23
N GLY A 26 9.41 18.14 -18.32
CA GLY A 26 8.61 18.36 -19.53
C GLY A 26 8.78 17.30 -20.63
N ILE A 27 9.60 16.26 -20.40
CA ILE A 27 9.77 15.12 -21.31
C ILE A 27 8.95 13.95 -20.77
N ARG A 28 8.22 13.27 -21.67
CA ARG A 28 7.42 12.09 -21.35
C ARG A 28 8.26 10.83 -21.54
N TYR A 29 8.13 9.90 -20.60
CA TYR A 29 8.80 8.62 -20.57
C TYR A 29 7.80 7.48 -20.32
N SER A 30 8.12 6.27 -20.79
CA SER A 30 7.42 5.05 -20.37
C SER A 30 7.92 4.65 -18.98
N VAL A 31 7.02 4.22 -18.09
CA VAL A 31 7.38 3.67 -16.78
C VAL A 31 7.53 2.16 -16.91
N LEU A 32 8.73 1.66 -16.66
CA LEU A 32 9.08 0.24 -16.79
C LEU A 32 8.85 -0.50 -15.47
N SER A 33 9.26 0.12 -14.37
CA SER A 33 9.10 -0.39 -13.01
C SER A 33 9.12 0.79 -12.02
N GLY A 34 8.83 0.53 -10.74
CA GLY A 34 8.90 1.56 -9.72
C GLY A 34 8.69 1.02 -8.31
N ASP A 35 9.13 1.80 -7.33
CA ASP A 35 8.91 1.58 -5.90
C ASP A 35 8.19 2.79 -5.29
N ALA A 36 8.24 2.91 -3.96
CA ALA A 36 7.56 3.98 -3.23
C ALA A 36 8.11 5.39 -3.51
N ASP A 37 9.38 5.49 -3.93
CA ASP A 37 10.12 6.75 -4.01
C ASP A 37 10.64 7.05 -5.42
N SER A 38 10.76 6.05 -6.29
CA SER A 38 11.38 6.18 -7.59
C SER A 38 10.73 5.32 -8.69
N LEU A 39 10.87 5.76 -9.93
CA LEU A 39 10.44 5.05 -11.13
C LEU A 39 11.64 4.77 -12.04
N GLU A 40 11.74 3.54 -12.53
CA GLU A 40 12.57 3.22 -13.69
C GLU A 40 11.83 3.63 -14.96
N VAL A 41 12.44 4.51 -15.74
CA VAL A 41 11.84 5.10 -16.94
C VAL A 41 12.60 4.70 -18.19
N GLY A 42 11.87 4.54 -19.29
CA GLY A 42 12.39 4.20 -20.60
C GLY A 42 11.85 5.09 -21.71
N ASP A 43 12.39 4.90 -22.91
CA ASP A 43 11.90 5.55 -24.12
C ASP A 43 10.42 5.20 -24.39
N VAL A 44 9.66 6.15 -24.90
CA VAL A 44 8.20 5.99 -25.11
C VAL A 44 7.88 4.98 -26.21
N GLU A 45 8.74 4.86 -27.22
CA GLU A 45 8.51 3.99 -28.38
C GLU A 45 9.21 2.64 -28.23
N THR A 46 10.45 2.62 -27.73
CA THR A 46 11.25 1.40 -27.66
C THR A 46 11.20 0.71 -26.30
N GLU A 47 10.73 1.40 -25.26
CA GLU A 47 10.80 0.97 -23.85
C GLU A 47 12.24 0.65 -23.38
N GLU A 48 13.26 1.11 -24.11
CA GLU A 48 14.65 0.95 -23.69
C GLU A 48 14.90 1.75 -22.41
N PRO A 49 15.48 1.16 -21.35
CA PRO A 49 15.74 1.84 -20.10
C PRO A 49 16.63 3.07 -20.27
N LEU A 50 16.20 4.21 -19.73
CA LEU A 50 16.92 5.48 -19.79
C LEU A 50 17.46 5.93 -18.43
N GLY A 51 16.85 5.48 -17.33
CA GLY A 51 17.34 5.74 -15.98
C GLY A 51 16.25 5.67 -14.91
N THR A 52 16.56 6.22 -13.75
CA THR A 52 15.65 6.28 -12.60
C THR A 52 15.33 7.74 -12.27
N VAL A 53 14.07 8.03 -11.97
CA VAL A 53 13.59 9.37 -11.58
C VAL A 53 12.87 9.27 -10.25
N LEU A 54 13.13 10.19 -9.32
CA LEU A 54 12.40 10.26 -8.06
C LEU A 54 10.97 10.74 -8.30
N ILE A 55 9.99 10.11 -7.66
CA ILE A 55 8.57 10.43 -7.84
C ILE A 55 8.29 11.89 -7.49
N GLN A 56 8.97 12.44 -6.47
CA GLN A 56 8.83 13.83 -6.04
C GLN A 56 9.24 14.86 -7.11
N ASP A 57 10.07 14.46 -8.08
CA ASP A 57 10.55 15.34 -9.15
C ASP A 57 9.68 15.25 -10.42
N LEU A 58 8.66 14.39 -10.43
CA LEU A 58 7.75 14.22 -11.57
C LEU A 58 6.74 15.36 -11.66
N ALA A 59 6.53 15.85 -12.88
CA ALA A 59 5.43 16.77 -13.18
C ALA A 59 4.10 16.02 -13.33
N GLU A 60 4.13 14.82 -13.93
CA GLU A 60 2.96 13.96 -14.10
C GLU A 60 3.38 12.49 -13.99
N TRP A 61 2.47 11.64 -13.52
CA TRP A 61 2.55 10.19 -13.59
C TRP A 61 1.13 9.67 -13.79
N TYR A 62 0.90 8.93 -14.87
CA TYR A 62 -0.44 8.49 -15.22
C TYR A 62 -0.41 7.16 -15.97
N THR A 63 -1.54 6.48 -15.94
CA THR A 63 -1.77 5.25 -16.67
C THR A 63 -2.80 5.51 -17.77
N LEU A 64 -2.49 5.15 -19.01
CA LEU A 64 -3.49 5.04 -20.08
C LEU A 64 -4.09 3.63 -20.04
N VAL A 65 -5.36 3.58 -19.67
CA VAL A 65 -6.12 2.33 -19.58
C VAL A 65 -7.03 2.23 -20.81
N PRO A 66 -6.87 1.21 -21.65
CA PRO A 66 -7.81 0.97 -22.73
C PRO A 66 -9.17 0.56 -22.13
N THR A 67 -10.21 1.28 -22.53
CA THR A 67 -11.58 1.06 -22.07
C THR A 67 -12.51 0.84 -23.25
N VAL A 68 -13.55 0.05 -23.01
CA VAL A 68 -14.53 -0.33 -24.02
C VAL A 68 -15.92 -0.44 -23.41
N THR A 69 -16.94 -0.33 -24.24
CA THR A 69 -18.33 -0.56 -23.85
C THR A 69 -18.75 -1.98 -24.23
N PHE A 70 -19.34 -2.74 -23.30
CA PHE A 70 -19.94 -4.04 -23.55
C PHE A 70 -21.29 -4.12 -22.83
N LEU A 71 -22.36 -4.44 -23.58
CA LEU A 71 -23.75 -4.45 -23.09
C LEU A 71 -24.16 -3.13 -22.39
N GLY A 72 -23.66 -1.99 -22.87
CA GLY A 72 -23.95 -0.66 -22.32
C GLY A 72 -23.19 -0.30 -21.04
N HIS A 73 -22.19 -1.08 -20.64
CA HIS A 73 -21.34 -0.82 -19.48
C HIS A 73 -19.88 -0.71 -19.88
N GLU A 74 -19.13 0.12 -19.16
CA GLU A 74 -17.70 0.31 -19.39
C GLU A 74 -16.86 -0.78 -18.72
N PHE A 75 -15.86 -1.25 -19.46
CA PHE A 75 -14.89 -2.24 -19.02
C PHE A 75 -13.47 -1.79 -19.36
N GLN A 76 -12.51 -2.27 -18.59
CA GLN A 76 -11.11 -2.25 -18.99
C GLN A 76 -10.80 -3.40 -19.93
N LEU A 77 -10.10 -3.11 -21.02
CA LEU A 77 -9.65 -4.10 -21.99
C LEU A 77 -8.28 -4.64 -21.60
N TRP A 78 -8.20 -5.91 -21.22
CA TRP A 78 -6.94 -6.55 -20.82
C TRP A 78 -6.21 -7.22 -21.98
N ARG A 79 -6.97 -7.79 -22.91
CA ARG A 79 -6.44 -8.56 -24.04
C ARG A 79 -7.34 -8.37 -25.25
N ASP A 80 -6.75 -8.24 -26.41
CA ASP A 80 -7.47 -8.23 -27.69
C ASP A 80 -6.64 -9.01 -28.72
N ASP A 81 -7.09 -10.21 -29.07
CA ASP A 81 -6.39 -11.08 -30.01
C ASP A 81 -6.87 -10.94 -31.47
N GLY A 82 -7.74 -9.96 -31.74
CA GLY A 82 -8.37 -9.77 -33.05
C GLY A 82 -9.69 -10.51 -33.23
N ARG A 83 -10.00 -11.50 -32.39
CA ARG A 83 -11.26 -12.27 -32.42
C ARG A 83 -12.03 -12.15 -31.12
N THR A 84 -11.33 -12.16 -29.99
CA THR A 84 -11.88 -12.13 -28.66
C THR A 84 -11.20 -11.02 -27.86
N CYS A 85 -11.98 -10.34 -27.03
CA CYS A 85 -11.51 -9.35 -26.08
C CYS A 85 -11.69 -9.89 -24.66
N SER A 86 -10.67 -9.80 -23.83
CA SER A 86 -10.77 -10.06 -22.38
C SER A 86 -10.99 -8.75 -21.66
N LEU A 87 -12.12 -8.66 -20.94
CA LEU A 87 -12.61 -7.46 -20.31
C LEU A 87 -12.65 -7.65 -18.79
N THR A 88 -12.34 -6.60 -18.04
CA THR A 88 -12.54 -6.56 -16.58
C THR A 88 -13.39 -5.38 -16.19
N PHE A 89 -14.41 -5.65 -15.38
CA PHE A 89 -15.32 -4.64 -14.84
C PHE A 89 -14.73 -4.05 -13.55
N ILE A 90 -14.42 -2.75 -13.54
CA ILE A 90 -13.73 -2.07 -12.42
C ILE A 90 -14.61 -0.95 -11.83
N GLY A 91 -15.93 -1.12 -11.80
CA GLY A 91 -16.84 -0.08 -11.31
C GLY A 91 -18.20 -0.57 -10.85
N GLY A 92 -18.98 0.32 -10.23
CA GLY A 92 -20.35 0.01 -9.78
C GLY A 92 -20.44 -0.92 -8.56
N ASP A 93 -21.66 -1.29 -8.18
CA ASP A 93 -21.93 -2.13 -7.00
C ASP A 93 -21.90 -3.65 -7.31
N GLY A 94 -21.40 -4.04 -8.48
CA GLY A 94 -21.35 -5.42 -8.95
C GLY A 94 -22.70 -6.09 -9.24
N LYS A 95 -23.84 -5.46 -8.89
CA LYS A 95 -25.17 -6.08 -9.05
C LYS A 95 -25.57 -6.27 -10.49
N TRP A 96 -25.13 -5.39 -11.38
CA TRP A 96 -25.34 -5.58 -12.82
C TRP A 96 -24.58 -6.80 -13.32
N ALA A 97 -23.28 -6.88 -13.06
CA ALA A 97 -22.45 -7.99 -13.50
C ALA A 97 -22.94 -9.34 -12.94
N ALA A 98 -23.33 -9.38 -11.66
CA ALA A 98 -23.93 -10.56 -11.04
C ALA A 98 -25.25 -11.00 -11.69
N ARG A 99 -26.11 -10.05 -12.10
CA ARG A 99 -27.37 -10.36 -12.81
C ARG A 99 -27.11 -10.87 -14.23
N THR A 100 -26.24 -10.19 -14.97
CA THR A 100 -25.88 -10.58 -16.34
C THR A 100 -25.27 -11.98 -16.36
N TRP A 101 -24.44 -12.32 -15.37
CA TRP A 101 -23.87 -13.66 -15.23
C TRP A 101 -24.86 -14.73 -14.82
N ALA A 102 -25.89 -14.39 -14.04
CA ALA A 102 -26.97 -15.33 -13.72
C ALA A 102 -27.79 -15.71 -14.97
N GLU A 103 -27.62 -14.98 -16.08
CA GLU A 103 -28.29 -15.20 -17.35
C GLU A 103 -27.30 -15.54 -18.49
N ALA A 104 -26.22 -16.26 -18.18
CA ALA A 104 -25.17 -16.59 -19.16
C ALA A 104 -25.70 -17.26 -20.44
N ASP A 105 -26.78 -18.03 -20.36
CA ASP A 105 -27.44 -18.65 -21.52
C ASP A 105 -27.93 -17.65 -22.58
N LYS A 106 -28.13 -16.37 -22.21
CA LYS A 106 -28.47 -15.30 -23.17
C LYS A 106 -27.27 -14.84 -24.00
N PHE A 107 -26.06 -15.18 -23.59
CA PHE A 107 -24.80 -14.78 -24.22
C PHE A 107 -23.88 -16.00 -24.40
N PRO A 108 -24.25 -16.97 -25.25
CA PRO A 108 -23.55 -18.26 -25.36
C PRO A 108 -22.10 -18.13 -25.86
N ASP A 109 -21.78 -17.04 -26.55
CA ASP A 109 -20.44 -16.76 -27.07
C ASP A 109 -19.54 -16.03 -26.07
N VAL A 110 -20.05 -15.71 -24.87
CA VAL A 110 -19.32 -14.98 -23.83
C VAL A 110 -18.92 -15.91 -22.70
N VAL A 111 -17.63 -15.94 -22.39
CA VAL A 111 -17.11 -16.70 -21.25
C VAL A 111 -16.93 -15.77 -20.06
N PHE A 112 -17.81 -15.92 -19.08
CA PHE A 112 -17.80 -15.15 -17.85
C PHE A 112 -16.97 -15.84 -16.76
N SER A 113 -16.14 -15.07 -16.06
CA SER A 113 -15.34 -15.59 -14.94
C SER A 113 -15.26 -14.61 -13.78
N ARG A 114 -15.44 -15.13 -12.57
CA ARG A 114 -15.30 -14.38 -11.31
C ARG A 114 -13.94 -14.64 -10.70
N LEU A 115 -13.12 -13.60 -10.59
CA LEU A 115 -11.83 -13.70 -9.92
C LEU A 115 -12.00 -13.59 -8.40
N ASP A 116 -12.83 -12.64 -7.95
CA ASP A 116 -13.13 -12.43 -6.53
C ASP A 116 -14.54 -11.82 -6.33
N MET A 117 -14.86 -11.39 -5.11
CA MET A 117 -16.17 -10.84 -4.79
C MET A 117 -16.55 -9.59 -5.60
N PHE A 118 -15.57 -8.81 -6.06
CA PHE A 118 -15.72 -7.51 -6.70
C PHE A 118 -15.17 -7.44 -8.13
N THR A 119 -14.35 -8.41 -8.54
CA THR A 119 -13.71 -8.42 -9.85
C THR A 119 -14.38 -9.40 -10.79
N PHE A 120 -14.90 -8.87 -11.89
CA PHE A 120 -15.65 -9.61 -12.91
C PHE A 120 -14.93 -9.56 -14.25
N ASN A 121 -14.68 -10.73 -14.84
CA ASN A 121 -14.05 -10.87 -16.14
C ASN A 121 -15.01 -11.45 -17.19
N ALA A 122 -14.86 -11.01 -18.43
CA ALA A 122 -15.57 -11.56 -19.58
C ALA A 122 -14.63 -11.68 -20.78
N ASP A 123 -14.51 -12.88 -21.34
CA ASP A 123 -13.97 -13.05 -22.69
C ASP A 123 -15.14 -12.97 -23.67
N VAL A 124 -15.15 -11.93 -24.52
CA VAL A 124 -16.25 -11.60 -25.44
C VAL A 124 -15.77 -11.58 -26.88
N PRO A 125 -16.59 -11.97 -27.87
CA PRO A 125 -16.29 -11.72 -29.28
C PRO A 125 -16.01 -10.24 -29.53
N ARG A 126 -15.00 -9.96 -30.34
CA ARG A 126 -14.52 -8.60 -30.60
C ARG A 126 -15.61 -7.69 -31.16
N GLU A 127 -16.52 -8.24 -31.96
CA GLU A 127 -17.66 -7.55 -32.57
C GLU A 127 -18.75 -7.13 -31.56
N MET A 128 -18.76 -7.71 -30.34
CA MET A 128 -19.68 -7.31 -29.27
C MET A 128 -19.18 -6.11 -28.45
N VAL A 129 -17.95 -5.67 -28.72
CA VAL A 129 -17.31 -4.57 -28.01
C VAL A 129 -17.50 -3.28 -28.79
N GLU A 130 -18.00 -2.26 -28.10
CA GLU A 130 -18.32 -0.95 -28.63
C GLU A 130 -17.37 0.12 -28.04
N GLU A 131 -17.34 1.31 -28.66
CA GLU A 131 -16.73 2.54 -28.11
C GLU A 131 -15.35 2.38 -27.45
N ARG A 132 -14.37 1.93 -28.24
CA ARG A 132 -12.99 1.80 -27.75
C ARG A 132 -12.36 3.18 -27.55
N ARG A 133 -11.83 3.43 -26.35
CA ARG A 133 -11.09 4.67 -26.03
C ARG A 133 -9.98 4.40 -25.03
N GLU A 134 -9.08 5.36 -24.88
CA GLU A 134 -8.08 5.35 -23.81
C GLU A 134 -8.51 6.33 -22.73
N GLU A 135 -8.63 5.83 -21.51
CA GLU A 135 -8.87 6.65 -20.33
C GLU A 135 -7.53 6.96 -19.67
N ARG A 136 -7.23 8.26 -19.47
CA ARG A 136 -6.08 8.68 -18.67
C ARG A 136 -6.46 8.66 -17.20
N ARG A 137 -5.75 7.86 -16.40
CA ARG A 137 -5.86 7.82 -14.94
C ARG A 137 -4.63 8.44 -14.31
N ASP A 138 -4.84 9.49 -13.54
CA ASP A 138 -3.75 10.21 -12.87
C ASP A 138 -3.25 9.42 -11.65
N SER A 139 -2.05 8.88 -11.74
CA SER A 139 -1.39 8.11 -10.69
C SER A 139 -0.65 9.04 -9.73
N LEU A 140 -0.10 10.16 -10.23
CA LEU A 140 0.57 11.17 -9.43
C LEU A 140 -0.41 11.95 -8.56
N GLY A 141 -1.59 12.28 -9.09
CA GLY A 141 -2.64 12.94 -8.33
C GLY A 141 -3.17 12.09 -7.19
N LEU A 142 -3.21 10.76 -7.36
CA LEU A 142 -3.51 9.81 -6.29
C LEU A 142 -2.34 9.72 -5.31
N TRP A 143 -1.09 9.61 -5.77
CA TRP A 143 0.10 9.58 -4.92
C TRP A 143 0.28 10.87 -4.09
N TRP A 144 0.14 12.05 -4.70
CA TRP A 144 0.22 13.33 -3.99
C TRP A 144 -0.98 13.58 -3.09
N ARG A 145 -2.21 13.15 -3.46
CA ARG A 145 -3.33 13.25 -2.52
C ARG A 145 -3.19 12.27 -1.37
N GLN A 146 -2.72 11.05 -1.62
CA GLN A 146 -2.37 10.08 -0.59
C GLN A 146 -1.31 10.72 0.31
N ARG A 147 -0.13 11.08 -0.19
CA ARG A 147 0.95 11.70 0.58
C ARG A 147 0.57 13.02 1.26
N GLN A 148 -0.14 13.94 0.59
CA GLN A 148 -0.55 15.22 1.19
C GLN A 148 -1.72 15.06 2.16
N ASP A 149 -2.65 14.11 1.98
CA ASP A 149 -3.65 13.79 3.00
C ASP A 149 -2.99 12.98 4.14
N ASP A 150 -1.98 12.17 3.87
CA ASP A 150 -1.20 11.42 4.86
C ASP A 150 -0.40 12.40 5.75
N GLU A 151 0.28 13.38 5.13
CA GLU A 151 1.01 14.47 5.79
C GLU A 151 0.07 15.49 6.47
N ARG A 152 -1.10 15.81 5.88
CA ARG A 152 -2.06 16.77 6.46
C ARG A 152 -3.00 16.17 7.49
N ARG A 153 -3.30 14.87 7.45
CA ARG A 153 -4.31 14.24 8.31
C ARG A 153 -3.76 13.20 9.27
N GLY A 154 -2.50 12.79 9.18
CA GLY A 154 -2.00 11.69 10.00
C GLY A 154 -2.88 10.44 9.88
N GLN A 155 -3.34 10.13 8.65
CA GLN A 155 -4.40 9.15 8.39
C GLN A 155 -3.91 7.72 8.08
N TYR A 156 -2.63 7.43 8.30
CA TYR A 156 -2.26 6.05 8.64
C TYR A 156 -2.58 5.81 10.10
N PRO A 157 -2.91 4.56 10.49
CA PRO A 157 -2.78 4.18 11.87
C PRO A 157 -1.37 4.54 12.35
N ARG A 158 -1.26 5.55 13.22
CA ARG A 158 -0.06 5.76 14.01
C ARG A 158 -0.09 4.66 15.06
N SER A 159 0.42 3.51 14.68
CA SER A 159 0.62 2.37 15.56
C SER A 159 2.11 2.17 15.65
N GLY A 160 2.67 2.30 16.86
CA GLY A 160 4.12 2.20 17.07
C GLY A 160 4.61 3.16 18.14
N VAL A 161 5.91 3.40 18.16
CA VAL A 161 6.53 4.43 19.00
C VAL A 161 7.07 5.55 18.12
N LEU A 162 6.66 6.77 18.45
CA LEU A 162 7.11 8.00 17.80
C LEU A 162 8.08 8.69 18.74
N VAL A 163 9.26 9.01 18.24
CA VAL A 163 10.30 9.71 19.00
C VAL A 163 10.79 10.91 18.24
N GLU A 164 10.88 12.05 18.91
CA GLU A 164 11.56 13.24 18.41
C GLU A 164 12.94 13.33 19.07
N PHE A 165 13.98 13.32 18.24
CA PHE A 165 15.37 13.41 18.66
C PHE A 165 16.15 14.32 17.69
N ASP A 166 16.84 15.32 18.24
CA ASP A 166 17.58 16.35 17.49
C ASP A 166 16.75 17.03 16.37
N GLY A 167 15.47 17.28 16.64
CA GLY A 167 14.54 17.90 15.69
C GLY A 167 14.06 16.98 14.54
N ILE A 168 14.47 15.71 14.54
CA ILE A 168 14.01 14.69 13.60
C ILE A 168 12.96 13.81 14.30
N THR A 169 11.83 13.57 13.61
CA THR A 169 10.83 12.60 14.07
C THR A 169 11.12 11.24 13.48
N PHE A 170 11.33 10.25 14.34
CA PHE A 170 11.50 8.86 14.00
C PHE A 170 10.17 8.12 14.18
N HIS A 171 9.71 7.50 13.11
CA HIS A 171 8.58 6.59 13.09
C HIS A 171 9.09 5.17 13.34
N ASP A 172 8.28 4.35 14.03
CA ASP A 172 8.61 2.95 14.33
C ASP A 172 9.86 2.74 15.18
N ALA A 173 10.09 3.65 16.12
CA ALA A 173 11.12 3.45 17.12
C ALA A 173 10.80 2.19 17.96
N THR A 174 11.84 1.47 18.39
CA THR A 174 11.66 0.26 19.19
C THR A 174 12.10 0.53 20.62
N PRO A 175 11.22 0.38 21.63
CA PRO A 175 11.65 0.43 23.03
C PRO A 175 12.77 -0.57 23.29
N ALA A 176 13.87 -0.11 23.87
CA ALA A 176 14.98 -0.93 24.29
C ALA A 176 15.01 -1.05 25.82
N ALA A 177 15.92 -1.87 26.35
CA ALA A 177 16.14 -1.95 27.79
C ALA A 177 16.65 -0.61 28.36
N ASP A 178 16.56 -0.45 29.69
CA ASP A 178 17.19 0.65 30.42
C ASP A 178 16.77 2.06 29.99
N ASP A 179 15.48 2.26 29.71
CA ASP A 179 14.90 3.56 29.29
C ASP A 179 15.52 4.13 28.03
N LYS A 180 15.82 3.25 27.08
CA LYS A 180 16.35 3.63 25.78
C LYS A 180 15.35 3.31 24.68
N VAL A 181 15.61 3.89 23.54
CA VAL A 181 14.85 3.67 22.32
C VAL A 181 15.82 3.45 21.17
N PHE A 182 15.55 2.42 20.39
CA PHE A 182 16.27 2.13 19.16
C PHE A 182 15.60 2.90 18.02
N LEU A 183 16.36 3.78 17.37
CA LEU A 183 15.94 4.63 16.26
C LEU A 183 16.49 4.07 14.96
N VAL A 184 15.65 4.01 13.93
CA VAL A 184 16.02 3.59 12.58
C VAL A 184 15.69 4.72 11.61
N HIS A 185 16.63 5.06 10.74
CA HIS A 185 16.45 6.06 9.68
C HIS A 185 16.82 5.45 8.31
N PRO A 186 15.84 5.24 7.40
CA PRO A 186 16.07 4.55 6.13
C PRO A 186 16.78 5.41 5.05
N GLY A 187 17.23 6.62 5.37
CA GLY A 187 17.86 7.54 4.42
C GLY A 187 19.29 7.16 4.01
N ALA A 188 19.67 7.55 2.79
CA ALA A 188 21.05 7.40 2.32
C ALA A 188 22.04 8.30 3.08
N GLU A 189 21.55 9.46 3.53
CA GLU A 189 22.28 10.46 4.31
C GLU A 189 22.17 10.18 5.81
N SER A 190 23.23 10.54 6.56
CA SER A 190 23.26 10.36 8.01
C SER A 190 22.34 11.39 8.70
N PRO A 191 21.64 11.01 9.79
CA PRO A 191 20.89 11.96 10.63
C PRO A 191 21.74 13.04 11.31
N GLY A 192 23.07 12.93 11.26
CA GLY A 192 24.00 13.95 11.77
C GLY A 192 24.54 13.68 13.19
N ASP A 193 23.82 12.91 14.02
CA ASP A 193 24.33 12.50 15.34
C ASP A 193 25.34 11.33 15.20
N PRO A 194 26.53 11.43 15.81
CA PRO A 194 27.61 10.46 15.64
C PRO A 194 27.32 9.07 16.25
N ARG A 195 26.25 8.90 17.03
CA ARG A 195 25.82 7.60 17.55
C ARG A 195 25.11 6.76 16.50
N PHE A 196 24.63 7.37 15.42
CA PHE A 196 24.08 6.63 14.30
C PHE A 196 25.17 5.87 13.56
N SER A 197 24.97 4.56 13.44
CA SER A 197 25.82 3.66 12.68
C SER A 197 25.03 3.07 11.52
N ARG A 198 25.69 2.89 10.37
CA ARG A 198 25.02 2.36 9.17
C ARG A 198 24.96 0.84 9.23
N SER A 199 23.76 0.27 9.10
CA SER A 199 23.48 -1.16 9.13
C SER A 199 22.38 -1.49 8.12
N GLU A 200 22.56 -2.55 7.32
CA GLU A 200 21.56 -3.05 6.35
C GLU A 200 20.88 -2.00 5.46
N GLY A 201 21.61 -0.93 5.11
CA GLY A 201 21.09 0.15 4.26
C GLY A 201 20.38 1.29 5.00
N CYS A 202 20.22 1.20 6.31
CA CYS A 202 19.66 2.24 7.17
C CYS A 202 20.69 2.75 8.20
N TRP A 203 20.35 3.84 8.89
CA TRP A 203 21.10 4.36 10.03
C TRP A 203 20.39 4.01 11.32
N GLU A 204 21.14 3.47 12.27
CA GLU A 204 20.60 2.94 13.52
C GLU A 204 21.32 3.55 14.72
N ALA A 205 20.58 3.90 15.78
CA ALA A 205 21.14 4.35 17.05
C ALA A 205 20.27 3.91 18.22
N GLU A 206 20.92 3.61 19.35
CA GLU A 206 20.25 3.43 20.64
C GLU A 206 20.40 4.71 21.46
N ILE A 207 19.29 5.40 21.72
CA ILE A 207 19.25 6.71 22.36
C ILE A 207 18.53 6.61 23.71
N PRO A 208 19.06 7.20 24.80
CA PRO A 208 18.31 7.32 26.04
C PRO A 208 17.05 8.15 25.85
N LEU A 209 15.89 7.67 26.33
CA LEU A 209 14.61 8.39 26.24
C LEU A 209 14.69 9.77 26.87
N ALA A 210 15.52 9.95 27.91
CA ALA A 210 15.73 11.24 28.56
C ALA A 210 16.37 12.31 27.67
N GLU A 211 16.99 11.92 26.55
CA GLU A 211 17.57 12.83 25.56
C GLU A 211 16.59 13.17 24.42
N CYS A 212 15.44 12.50 24.36
CA CYS A 212 14.41 12.78 23.37
C CYS A 212 13.58 13.98 23.78
N THR A 213 13.23 14.85 22.82
CA THR A 213 12.35 16.00 23.05
C THR A 213 10.90 15.55 23.25
N ALA A 214 10.50 14.49 22.56
CA ALA A 214 9.21 13.83 22.69
C ALA A 214 9.36 12.32 22.48
N ALA A 215 8.62 11.51 23.24
CA ALA A 215 8.49 10.09 22.98
C ALA A 215 7.09 9.62 23.38
N CYS A 216 6.36 9.01 22.46
CA CYS A 216 5.04 8.46 22.75
C CYS A 216 4.81 7.13 22.03
N SER A 217 4.07 6.24 22.66
CA SER A 217 3.48 5.09 21.98
C SER A 217 2.08 5.46 21.53
N VAL A 218 1.78 5.20 20.27
CA VAL A 218 0.44 5.39 19.71
C VAL A 218 -0.12 4.04 19.31
N LYS A 219 -1.38 3.78 19.67
CA LYS A 219 -2.14 2.63 19.20
C LYS A 219 -3.34 3.13 18.44
N SER A 220 -3.46 2.71 17.19
CA SER A 220 -4.66 2.98 16.39
C SER A 220 -5.67 1.87 16.61
N LEU A 221 -6.86 2.22 17.08
CA LEU A 221 -7.90 1.29 17.48
C LEU A 221 -9.16 1.52 16.65
N ALA A 222 -9.87 0.44 16.32
CA ALA A 222 -11.15 0.49 15.64
C ALA A 222 -12.06 -0.67 16.09
N THR A 223 -13.32 -0.61 15.69
CA THR A 223 -14.27 -1.71 15.80
C THR A 223 -14.50 -2.34 14.43
N TYR A 224 -14.35 -3.66 14.33
CA TYR A 224 -14.67 -4.47 13.16
C TYR A 224 -15.68 -5.56 13.52
N SER A 225 -16.84 -5.59 12.85
CA SER A 225 -17.91 -6.57 13.13
C SER A 225 -18.30 -6.70 14.62
N GLY A 226 -18.22 -5.58 15.36
CA GLY A 226 -18.52 -5.53 16.80
C GLY A 226 -17.33 -5.81 17.73
N TYR A 227 -16.19 -6.25 17.20
CA TYR A 227 -14.99 -6.54 17.97
C TYR A 227 -14.03 -5.37 17.98
N GLU A 228 -13.36 -5.14 19.11
CA GLU A 228 -12.29 -4.15 19.21
C GLU A 228 -11.00 -4.71 18.63
N CYS A 229 -10.35 -3.91 17.78
CA CYS A 229 -9.16 -4.29 17.04
C CYS A 229 -8.14 -3.16 17.07
N GLN A 230 -6.86 -3.52 17.08
CA GLN A 230 -5.78 -2.61 16.75
C GLN A 230 -5.57 -2.61 15.23
N VAL A 231 -5.57 -1.44 14.62
CA VAL A 231 -5.21 -1.26 13.21
C VAL A 231 -3.69 -1.11 13.15
N THR A 232 -3.01 -2.07 12.53
CA THR A 232 -1.54 -2.09 12.47
C THR A 232 -0.99 -1.44 11.21
N SER A 233 -1.71 -1.54 10.09
CA SER A 233 -1.37 -0.87 8.83
C SER A 233 -2.62 -0.67 7.99
N ILE A 234 -2.58 0.32 7.09
CA ILE A 234 -3.53 0.46 5.99
C ILE A 234 -2.71 0.61 4.72
N VAL A 235 -2.86 -0.32 3.77
CA VAL A 235 -2.14 -0.33 2.49
C VAL A 235 -3.16 -0.54 1.38
N GLU A 236 -3.16 0.33 0.37
CA GLU A 236 -4.09 0.25 -0.78
C GLU A 236 -5.57 0.13 -0.38
N GLY A 237 -5.96 0.82 0.71
CA GLY A 237 -7.33 0.78 1.23
C GLY A 237 -7.70 -0.47 2.02
N MET A 238 -6.76 -1.39 2.24
CA MET A 238 -6.91 -2.58 3.07
C MET A 238 -6.23 -2.37 4.43
N ALA A 239 -6.95 -2.61 5.51
CA ALA A 239 -6.50 -2.49 6.88
C ALA A 239 -6.11 -3.86 7.45
N THR A 240 -4.89 -3.96 8.00
CA THR A 240 -4.47 -5.11 8.82
C THR A 240 -4.91 -4.87 10.26
N LEU A 241 -5.65 -5.83 10.82
CA LEU A 241 -6.21 -5.77 12.16
C LEU A 241 -5.60 -6.84 13.06
N TYR A 242 -5.29 -6.47 14.31
CA TYR A 242 -5.11 -7.43 15.41
C TYR A 242 -6.33 -7.41 16.33
N TYR A 243 -6.86 -8.59 16.62
CA TYR A 243 -7.94 -8.77 17.57
C TYR A 243 -7.45 -8.51 19.00
N LEU A 244 -8.13 -7.64 19.74
CA LEU A 244 -7.74 -7.29 21.12
C LEU A 244 -8.50 -8.07 22.20
N GLY A 245 -9.49 -8.89 21.83
CA GLY A 245 -10.20 -9.73 22.78
C GLY A 245 -9.37 -10.92 23.26
N HIS A 246 -9.75 -11.49 24.40
CA HIS A 246 -9.03 -12.60 25.04
C HIS A 246 -9.52 -14.00 24.62
N ASN A 247 -10.60 -14.09 23.82
CA ASN A 247 -11.22 -15.36 23.43
C ASN A 247 -10.87 -15.71 21.98
N GLY A 248 -9.98 -16.69 21.79
CA GLY A 248 -9.57 -17.15 20.45
C GLY A 248 -10.71 -17.76 19.65
N GLY A 249 -11.68 -18.43 20.29
CA GLY A 249 -12.84 -19.00 19.58
C GLY A 249 -13.77 -17.93 19.00
N GLU A 250 -13.87 -16.76 19.64
CA GLU A 250 -14.60 -15.61 19.09
C GLU A 250 -13.85 -15.00 17.90
N ALA A 251 -12.51 -14.90 17.99
CA ALA A 251 -11.68 -14.42 16.90
C ALA A 251 -11.81 -15.32 15.65
N GLU A 252 -11.72 -16.64 15.83
CA GLU A 252 -11.88 -17.63 14.76
C GLU A 252 -13.30 -17.57 14.15
N ALA A 253 -14.34 -17.48 14.98
CA ALA A 253 -15.72 -17.33 14.50
C ALA A 253 -15.94 -16.00 13.73
N ALA A 254 -15.18 -14.95 14.05
CA ALA A 254 -15.16 -13.69 13.31
C ALA A 254 -14.26 -13.73 12.05
N GLY A 255 -13.63 -14.88 11.79
CA GLY A 255 -12.76 -15.14 10.64
C GLY A 255 -11.42 -14.42 10.73
N PHE A 256 -10.88 -14.22 11.93
CA PHE A 256 -9.48 -13.87 12.11
C PHE A 256 -8.63 -15.14 12.03
N ASP A 257 -7.43 -15.02 11.45
CA ASP A 257 -6.45 -16.08 11.37
C ASP A 257 -5.46 -15.96 12.53
N GLN A 258 -5.12 -17.08 13.16
CA GLN A 258 -4.10 -17.09 14.20
C GLN A 258 -2.70 -17.00 13.57
N ILE A 259 -2.00 -15.89 13.78
CA ILE A 259 -0.64 -15.67 13.25
C ILE A 259 0.46 -16.03 14.24
N ASP A 260 0.15 -16.03 15.55
CA ASP A 260 1.02 -16.48 16.63
C ASP A 260 0.18 -16.97 17.82
N ARG A 261 0.80 -17.61 18.82
CA ARG A 261 0.12 -18.08 20.02
C ARG A 261 -0.55 -16.92 20.78
N GLY A 262 -1.89 -16.85 20.67
CA GLY A 262 -2.69 -15.80 21.28
C GLY A 262 -2.88 -14.55 20.42
N THR A 263 -2.27 -14.48 19.24
CA THR A 263 -2.38 -13.33 18.33
C THR A 263 -3.18 -13.70 17.10
N TRP A 264 -4.25 -12.95 16.86
CA TRP A 264 -5.20 -13.19 15.77
C TRP A 264 -5.28 -11.95 14.89
N ALA A 265 -5.11 -12.15 13.57
CA ALA A 265 -5.05 -11.07 12.60
C ALA A 265 -6.06 -11.25 11.46
N LYS A 266 -6.42 -10.15 10.81
CA LYS A 266 -7.31 -10.16 9.65
C LYS A 266 -7.04 -8.97 8.74
N LEU A 267 -7.12 -9.18 7.43
CA LEU A 267 -7.08 -8.12 6.43
C LEU A 267 -8.51 -7.78 6.00
N VAL A 268 -8.90 -6.51 6.11
CA VAL A 268 -10.27 -6.06 5.78
C VAL A 268 -10.23 -4.74 5.01
N PRO A 269 -11.23 -4.41 4.18
CA PRO A 269 -11.32 -3.07 3.62
C PRO A 269 -11.45 -2.01 4.71
N ALA A 270 -10.67 -0.93 4.65
CA ALA A 270 -10.63 0.10 5.70
C ALA A 270 -11.98 0.80 5.92
N TRP A 271 -12.86 0.84 4.91
CA TRP A 271 -14.20 1.41 5.00
C TRP A 271 -15.18 0.58 5.86
N GLU A 272 -14.85 -0.68 6.17
CA GLU A 272 -15.61 -1.52 7.10
C GLU A 272 -15.35 -1.15 8.56
N LEU A 273 -14.27 -0.42 8.84
CA LEU A 273 -13.92 -0.02 10.21
C LEU A 273 -14.91 1.01 10.75
N ARG A 274 -15.15 0.92 12.06
CA ARG A 274 -16.01 1.83 12.83
C ARG A 274 -15.28 2.32 14.07
N ARG A 275 -15.70 3.45 14.63
CA ARG A 275 -15.16 3.99 15.90
C ARG A 275 -13.63 4.07 15.96
N TYR A 276 -13.02 4.49 14.86
CA TYR A 276 -11.58 4.70 14.80
C TYR A 276 -11.14 5.75 15.83
N ARG A 277 -10.09 5.44 16.59
CA ARG A 277 -9.47 6.35 17.56
C ARG A 277 -7.98 6.02 17.72
N GLU A 278 -7.21 6.99 18.18
CA GLU A 278 -5.82 6.78 18.58
C GLU A 278 -5.73 6.89 20.10
N GLU A 279 -5.03 5.94 20.72
CA GLU A 279 -4.64 6.02 22.12
C GLU A 279 -3.15 6.37 22.21
N TRP A 280 -2.86 7.48 22.88
CA TRP A 280 -1.52 8.03 23.01
C TRP A 280 -1.03 7.82 24.44
N GLN A 281 0.16 7.23 24.57
CA GLN A 281 0.86 7.05 25.83
C GLN A 281 2.18 7.81 25.79
N ASP A 282 2.34 8.80 26.69
CA ASP A 282 3.59 9.51 26.88
C ASP A 282 4.61 8.58 27.56
N LEU A 283 5.73 8.33 26.87
CA LEU A 283 6.81 7.47 27.37
C LEU A 283 7.83 8.24 28.20
N LEU A 284 7.88 9.58 28.09
CA LEU A 284 8.75 10.43 28.89
C LEU A 284 8.20 10.65 30.30
N LEU A 285 6.88 10.48 30.49
CA LEU A 285 6.24 10.68 31.79
C LEU A 285 6.86 9.82 32.90
N ASP A 286 7.14 8.54 32.63
CA ASP A 286 7.71 7.63 33.64
C ASP A 286 9.20 7.89 33.89
N VAL A 287 9.93 8.34 32.87
CA VAL A 287 11.33 8.78 33.00
C VAL A 287 11.40 10.03 33.86
N TRP A 288 10.58 11.04 33.55
CA TRP A 288 10.45 12.27 34.31
C TRP A 288 10.04 11.99 35.77
N ARG A 289 9.02 11.14 35.99
CA ARG A 289 8.57 10.78 37.34
C ARG A 289 9.67 10.17 38.19
N ARG A 290 10.45 9.24 37.63
CA ARG A 290 11.59 8.65 38.35
C ARG A 290 12.66 9.68 38.66
N ARG A 291 12.96 10.60 37.74
CA ARG A 291 13.97 11.64 37.98
C ARG A 291 13.56 12.63 39.08
N GLU A 292 12.31 13.10 39.07
CA GLU A 292 11.86 14.13 40.02
C GLU A 292 11.42 13.57 41.37
N PHE A 293 10.92 12.33 41.42
CA PHE A 293 10.35 11.72 42.63
C PHE A 293 11.11 10.48 43.11
N ALA A 294 12.26 10.13 42.52
CA ALA A 294 13.14 9.14 43.16
C ALA A 294 13.39 9.63 44.59
N ARG A 295 12.98 8.82 45.57
CA ARG A 295 13.38 9.07 46.94
C ARG A 295 14.92 9.11 46.94
N PRO A 296 15.54 10.11 47.60
CA PRO A 296 16.96 10.02 47.85
C PRO A 296 17.17 8.64 48.47
N GLU A 297 17.99 7.80 47.82
CA GLU A 297 18.38 6.54 48.42
C GLU A 297 18.84 6.92 49.83
N GLU A 298 18.19 6.32 50.85
CA GLU A 298 18.65 6.43 52.22
C GLU A 298 20.11 6.00 52.15
N THR A 299 20.98 7.01 52.14
CA THR A 299 22.41 6.85 51.98
C THR A 299 22.80 6.26 53.31
N GLY A 300 22.77 4.93 53.35
CA GLY A 300 23.14 4.16 54.51
C GLY A 300 24.60 4.42 54.76
N ASP A 301 24.88 5.47 55.55
CA ASP A 301 26.13 5.58 56.29
C ASP A 301 26.25 4.31 57.13
N GLN A 302 27.06 3.37 56.62
CA GLN A 302 27.72 2.33 57.41
C GLN A 302 29.19 2.69 57.56
#